data_AF-A0A524LES9-F1
#
_entry.id   AF-A0A524LES9-F1
#
_cell.length_a   1.000
_cell.length_b   1.000
_cell.length_c   1.000
_cell.angle_alpha   90.00
_cell.angle_beta   90.00
_cell.angle_gamma   90.00
#
_symmetry.space_group_name_H-M   'P 1'
#
loop_
_entity.id
_entity.type
_entity.pdbx_description
1 polymer ?
#
loop_
_entity_poly.entity_id
_entity_poly.type
_entity_poly.pdbx_seq_one_letter_code
_entity_poly.pdbx_strand_id
1 'polypeptide(L)' 'MGNFGITEIIILFFIILFLFGAKRIPDLFRAAGSSIKGFKKAMDDDPDKKDG' A
#
# COMPACT_ATOMS: atom_id res chain seq x y z
N MET A 1 4.12 -8.57 31.43
CA MET A 1 3.12 -8.78 30.36
C MET A 1 3.61 -8.01 29.15
N GLY A 2 3.81 -8.69 28.03
CA GLY A 2 4.46 -8.14 26.84
C GLY A 2 3.66 -6.97 26.29
N ASN A 3 4.28 -5.79 26.30
CA ASN A 3 3.78 -4.69 25.49
C ASN A 3 4.07 -5.08 24.04
N PHE A 4 3.06 -5.62 23.35
CA PHE A 4 3.02 -5.74 21.89
C PHE A 4 3.08 -4.31 21.33
N GLY A 5 4.27 -3.76 21.40
CA GLY A 5 4.56 -2.35 21.24
C GLY A 5 5.18 -2.11 19.89
N ILE A 6 5.35 -0.82 19.59
CA ILE A 6 5.97 -0.34 18.35
C ILE A 6 7.31 -1.06 18.08
N THR A 7 8.06 -1.43 19.12
CA THR A 7 9.31 -2.20 19.03
C THR A 7 9.16 -3.54 18.30
N GLU A 8 8.12 -4.31 18.59
CA GLU A 8 7.90 -5.65 18.01
C GLU A 8 7.55 -5.53 16.52
N ILE A 9 6.72 -4.53 16.18
CA ILE A 9 6.35 -4.20 14.81
C ILE A 9 7.59 -3.78 14.00
N ILE A 10 8.49 -2.99 14.59
CA ILE A 10 9.73 -2.58 13.92
C ILE A 10 10.63 -3.80 13.65
N ILE A 11 10.77 -4.73 14.61
CA ILE A 11 11.57 -5.94 14.42
C ILE A 11 10.99 -6.81 13.30
N LEU A 12 9.67 -7.04 13.31
CA LEU A 12 9.00 -7.78 12.25
C LEU A 12 9.18 -7.11 10.88
N PHE A 13 9.02 -5.79 10.83
CA PHE A 13 9.21 -5.01 9.61
C PHE A 13 10.64 -5.14 9.09
N PHE A 14 11.65 -5.11 9.97
CA PHE A 14 13.05 -5.31 9.61
C PHE A 14 13.31 -6.69 9.01
N ILE A 15 12.71 -7.75 9.56
CA ILE A 15 12.83 -9.12 9.01
C ILE A 15 12.24 -9.18 7.60
N ILE A 16 11.05 -8.62 7.39
CA ILE A 16 10.42 -8.55 6.07
C ILE A 16 11.29 -7.71 5.12
N LEU A 17 11.86 -6.61 5.59
CA LEU A 17 12.75 -5.76 4.80
C LEU A 17 14.05 -6.47 4.41
N PHE A 18 14.58 -7.35 5.25
CA PHE A 18 15.78 -8.15 4.96
C PHE A 18 15.50 -9.22 3.90
N LEU A 19 14.34 -9.89 3.98
CA LEU A 19 13.94 -10.95 3.06
C LEU A 19 13.57 -10.41 1.67
N PHE A 20 12.78 -9.34 1.63
CA PHE A 20 12.27 -8.78 0.38
C PHE A 20 13.16 -7.65 -0.16
N GLY A 21 14.00 -7.04 0.69
CA GLY A 21 14.77 -5.85 0.37
C GLY A 21 13.93 -4.56 0.50
N ALA A 22 14.57 -3.48 0.96
CA ALA A 22 13.91 -2.19 1.19
C ALA A 22 13.27 -1.56 -0.05
N LYS A 23 13.67 -2.02 -1.25
CA LYS A 23 13.17 -1.50 -2.53
C LYS A 23 11.95 -2.25 -3.06
N ARG A 24 11.75 -3.52 -2.71
CA ARG A 24 10.61 -4.32 -3.21
C ARG A 24 9.27 -3.84 -2.66
N ILE A 25 9.22 -3.51 -1.37
CA ILE A 25 8.02 -3.01 -0.70
C ILE A 25 7.46 -1.74 -1.40
N PRO A 26 8.24 -0.66 -1.59
CA PRO A 26 7.75 0.54 -2.26
C PRO A 26 7.44 0.32 -3.74
N ASP A 27 8.16 -0.57 -4.44
CA ASP A 27 7.85 -0.90 -5.84
C ASP A 27 6.50 -1.63 -5.97
N LEU A 28 6.21 -2.58 -5.08
CA LEU A 28 4.90 -3.25 -5.02
C LEU A 28 3.77 -2.26 -4.69
N PHE A 29 3.98 -1.36 -3.73
CA PHE A 29 3.01 -0.32 -3.42
C PHE A 29 2.80 0.68 -4.56
N ARG A 30 3.87 1.05 -5.29
CA ARG A 30 3.76 1.92 -6.47
C ARG A 30 2.99 1.24 -7.59
N ALA A 31 3.25 -0.04 -7.84
CA ALA A 31 2.53 -0.82 -8.84
C ALA A 31 1.04 -0.95 -8.47
N ALA A 32 0.74 -1.36 -7.23
CA ALA A 32 -0.64 -1.47 -6.73
C ALA A 32 -1.36 -0.10 -6.73
N GLY A 33 -0.68 0.95 -6.26
CA GLY A 33 -1.21 2.32 -6.21
C GLY A 33 -1.52 2.88 -7.59
N SER A 34 -0.68 2.61 -8.59
CA SER A 34 -0.92 2.98 -9.98
C SER A 34 -2.18 2.30 -10.53
N SER A 35 -2.34 1.01 -10.25
CA SER A 35 -3.54 0.25 -10.66
C SER A 35 -4.81 0.77 -9.98
N ILE A 36 -4.79 0.99 -8.66
CA ILE A 36 -5.92 1.54 -7.91
C ILE A 36 -6.29 2.94 -8.42
N LYS A 37 -5.29 3.79 -8.71
CA LYS A 37 -5.51 5.13 -9.26
C LYS A 37 -6.16 5.08 -10.64
N GLY A 38 -5.73 4.17 -11.50
CA GLY A 38 -6.34 3.93 -12.82
C GLY A 38 -7.78 3.45 -12.71
N PHE A 39 -8.04 2.48 -11.82
CA PHE A 39 -9.39 2.00 -11.50
C PHE A 39 -10.30 3.12 -11.02
N LYS A 40 -9.85 3.92 -10.03
CA LYS A 40 -10.63 5.03 -9.50
C LYS A 40 -10.93 6.07 -10.57
N LYS A 41 -9.95 6.41 -11.43
CA LYS A 41 -10.17 7.35 -12.53
C LYS A 41 -11.23 6.84 -13.51
N ALA A 42 -11.18 5.57 -13.90
CA ALA A 42 -12.19 4.99 -14.79
C ALA A 42 -13.59 4.97 -14.17
N MET A 43 -13.70 4.79 -12.85
CA MET A 43 -14.97 4.83 -12.12
C MET A 43 -15.52 6.26 -11.89
N ASP A 44 -14.68 7.29 -11.99
CA ASP A 44 -15.05 8.71 -11.84
C ASP A 44 -15.26 9.40 -13.21
N ASP A 45 -14.64 8.92 -14.29
CA ASP A 45 -14.89 9.34 -15.68
C ASP A 45 -16.19 8.74 -16.25
N ASP A 46 -16.96 8.00 -15.45
CA ASP A 46 -18.27 7.51 -15.81
C ASP A 46 -19.25 8.71 -15.94
N PRO A 47 -19.77 9.01 -17.14
CA PRO A 47 -20.54 10.22 -17.41
C PRO A 47 -21.83 10.33 -16.59
N ASP A 48 -22.30 9.22 -16.01
CA ASP A 48 -23.50 9.16 -15.17
C ASP A 48 -23.31 9.74 -13.76
N LYS A 49 -22.08 10.12 -13.36
CA LYS A 49 -21.80 10.72 -12.03
C LYS A 49 -21.69 12.25 -12.01
N LYS A 50 -21.87 12.95 -13.13
CA LYS A 50 -21.74 14.42 -13.19
C LYS A 50 -23.05 15.21 -13.08
N ASP A 51 -24.19 14.54 -13.03
CA ASP A 51 -25.49 15.20 -12.95
C ASP A 51 -26.22 14.80 -11.64
N GLY A 52 -25.92 15.56 -10.58
CA GLY A 52 -26.60 15.56 -9.28
C GLY A 52 -26.36 16.89 -8.57
#